data_AF-A0A382VEL6-F1
#
_entry.id   AF-A0A382VEL6-F1
#
_cell.length_a   1.000
_cell.length_b   1.000
_cell.length_c   1.000
_cell.angle_alpha   90.00
_cell.angle_beta   90.00
_cell.angle_gamma   90.00
#
_symmetry.space_group_name_H-M   'P 1'
#
loop_
_entity.id
_entity.type
_entity.pdbx_description
1 polymer ?
#
loop_
_entity_poly.entity_id
_entity_poly.type
_entity_poly.pdbx_seq_one_letter_code
_entity_poly.pdbx_strand_id
1 'polypeptide(L)'
;MSESEHSQAVSYAVFFCTLVVVLLTLTPIIFPALFSSFFGMFTENLNPFELGYQSSFFIVSNIVIFGFGIAYYKKKIPSSMHDVVEKIRTFEISKRVAMISLAVILVVYIGLSAPELSLDESKQWSDYDAVLIPALEIWPFGES
;
A
#
# COMPACT_ATOMS: atom_id res chain seq x y z
N MET A 1 -34.76 7.98 -24.08
CA MET A 1 -34.72 7.51 -22.67
C MET A 1 -33.81 6.29 -22.49
N SER A 2 -32.78 6.10 -23.34
CA SER A 2 -31.99 4.84 -23.39
C SER A 2 -30.47 5.04 -23.25
N GLU A 3 -29.90 6.19 -23.60
CA GLU A 3 -28.45 6.41 -23.47
C GLU A 3 -27.99 6.56 -22.01
N SER A 4 -28.80 7.17 -21.14
CA SER A 4 -28.45 7.37 -19.72
C SER A 4 -28.43 6.06 -18.92
N GLU A 5 -29.34 5.12 -19.23
CA GLU A 5 -29.43 3.83 -18.52
C GLU A 5 -28.26 2.90 -18.89
N HIS A 6 -27.88 2.85 -20.16
CA HIS A 6 -26.70 2.09 -20.60
C HIS A 6 -25.41 2.64 -19.98
N SER A 7 -25.27 3.97 -19.87
CA SER A 7 -24.12 4.61 -19.23
C SER A 7 -24.03 4.29 -17.73
N GLN A 8 -25.16 4.18 -17.02
CA GLN A 8 -25.18 3.82 -15.60
C GLN A 8 -24.81 2.35 -15.39
N ALA A 9 -25.38 1.43 -16.18
CA ALA A 9 -25.06 0.01 -16.09
C ALA A 9 -23.56 -0.27 -16.32
N VAL A 10 -22.97 0.37 -17.32
CA VAL A 10 -21.53 0.28 -17.60
C VAL A 10 -20.71 0.86 -16.44
N SER A 11 -21.10 2.01 -15.87
CA SER A 11 -20.39 2.60 -14.73
C SER A 11 -20.41 1.70 -13.50
N TYR A 12 -21.55 1.07 -13.18
CA TYR A 12 -21.64 0.09 -12.09
C TYR A 12 -20.80 -1.16 -12.36
N ALA A 13 -20.79 -1.68 -13.60
CA ALA A 13 -19.96 -2.82 -13.95
C ALA A 13 -18.47 -2.51 -13.76
N VAL A 14 -18.01 -1.34 -14.21
CA VAL A 14 -16.62 -0.89 -14.01
C VAL A 14 -16.32 -0.71 -12.52
N PHE A 15 -17.21 -0.05 -11.77
CA PHE A 15 -17.04 0.15 -10.33
C PHE A 15 -16.93 -1.17 -9.57
N PHE A 16 -17.78 -2.15 -9.86
CA PHE A 16 -17.73 -3.44 -9.19
C PHE A 16 -16.46 -4.22 -9.55
N CYS A 17 -16.08 -4.20 -10.83
CA CYS A 17 -14.84 -4.83 -11.28
C CYS A 17 -13.61 -4.24 -10.57
N THR A 18 -13.51 -2.92 -10.49
CA THR A 18 -12.39 -2.27 -9.79
C THR A 18 -12.43 -2.55 -8.29
N LEU A 19 -13.61 -2.54 -7.68
CA LEU A 19 -13.77 -2.87 -6.26
C LEU A 19 -13.30 -4.30 -5.93
N VAL A 20 -13.66 -5.29 -6.77
CA VAL A 20 -13.20 -6.67 -6.61
C VAL A 20 -11.67 -6.76 -6.69
N VAL A 21 -11.07 -6.12 -7.71
CA VAL A 21 -9.61 -6.10 -7.87
C VAL A 21 -8.92 -5.46 -6.67
N VAL A 22 -9.44 -4.33 -6.18
CA VAL A 22 -8.90 -3.65 -5.00
C VAL A 22 -9.01 -4.54 -3.77
N LEU A 23 -10.14 -5.20 -3.52
CA LEU A 23 -10.27 -6.11 -2.38
C LEU A 23 -9.28 -7.30 -2.47
N LEU A 24 -9.08 -7.82 -3.68
CA LEU A 24 -8.12 -8.90 -3.92
C LEU A 24 -6.68 -8.45 -3.60
N THR A 25 -6.29 -7.23 -3.99
CA THR A 25 -4.94 -6.70 -3.72
C THR A 25 -4.72 -6.29 -2.28
N LEU A 26 -5.78 -5.89 -1.56
CA LEU A 26 -5.71 -5.59 -0.12
C LEU A 26 -5.62 -6.85 0.75
N THR A 27 -6.13 -7.97 0.28
CA THR A 27 -6.11 -9.25 1.01
C THR A 27 -4.69 -9.68 1.44
N PRO A 28 -3.68 -9.76 0.56
CA PRO A 28 -2.31 -10.13 0.96
C PRO A 28 -1.60 -9.05 1.81
N ILE A 29 -2.06 -7.79 1.77
CA ILE A 29 -1.52 -6.75 2.66
C ILE A 29 -1.92 -7.03 4.11
N ILE A 30 -3.17 -7.48 4.32
CA ILE A 30 -3.70 -7.78 5.66
C ILE A 30 -3.25 -9.17 6.13
N PHE A 31 -3.40 -10.17 5.26
CA PHE A 31 -3.09 -11.58 5.51
C PHE A 31 -2.18 -12.14 4.40
N PRO A 32 -0.86 -11.90 4.47
CA PRO A 32 0.08 -12.37 3.44
C PRO A 32 0.03 -13.90 3.27
N ALA A 33 -0.07 -14.61 4.40
CA ALA A 33 -0.11 -16.06 4.45
C ALA A 33 -1.37 -16.65 3.81
N LEU A 34 -2.50 -15.93 3.80
CA LEU A 34 -3.73 -16.38 3.15
C LEU A 34 -3.53 -16.58 1.64
N PHE A 35 -2.84 -15.65 1.00
CA PHE A 35 -2.55 -15.77 -0.42
C PHE A 35 -1.60 -16.94 -0.68
N SER A 36 -0.54 -17.07 0.12
CA SER A 36 0.43 -18.15 0.00
C SER A 36 -0.18 -19.53 0.34
N SER A 37 -1.17 -19.63 1.23
CA SER A 37 -1.81 -20.91 1.55
C SER A 37 -2.65 -21.46 0.40
N PHE A 38 -3.21 -20.58 -0.44
CA PHE A 38 -4.04 -20.99 -1.60
C PHE A 38 -3.24 -21.12 -2.89
N PHE A 39 -2.20 -20.29 -3.09
CA PHE A 39 -1.46 -20.20 -4.35
C PHE A 39 0.04 -20.50 -4.24
N GLY A 40 0.58 -20.68 -3.03
CA GLY A 40 2.00 -20.91 -2.78
C GLY A 40 2.42 -22.38 -2.93
N MET A 41 3.72 -22.59 -3.18
CA MET A 41 4.31 -23.93 -3.33
C MET A 41 4.57 -24.64 -1.99
N PHE A 42 4.70 -23.89 -0.90
CA PHE A 42 4.98 -24.43 0.45
C PHE A 42 3.85 -24.01 1.40
N THR A 43 2.91 -24.91 1.63
CA THR A 43 1.69 -24.63 2.41
C THR A 43 1.63 -25.37 3.75
N GLU A 44 2.60 -26.24 4.03
CA GLU A 44 2.62 -27.03 5.27
C GLU A 44 2.84 -26.12 6.49
N ASN A 45 1.94 -26.22 7.46
CA ASN A 45 1.95 -25.47 8.73
C ASN A 45 1.80 -23.93 8.63
N LEU A 46 1.33 -23.38 7.51
CA LEU A 46 1.00 -21.94 7.44
C LEU A 46 -0.30 -21.64 8.19
N ASN A 47 -0.31 -20.57 8.98
CA ASN A 47 -1.55 -19.99 9.52
C ASN A 47 -2.09 -18.95 8.52
N PRO A 48 -3.20 -19.21 7.80
CA PRO A 48 -3.69 -18.31 6.76
C PRO A 48 -4.12 -16.93 7.31
N PHE A 49 -4.47 -16.84 8.59
CA PHE A 49 -4.93 -15.60 9.22
C PHE A 49 -3.83 -14.88 10.01
N GLU A 50 -2.56 -15.15 9.69
CA GLU A 50 -1.44 -14.40 10.21
C GLU A 50 -1.46 -12.95 9.68
N LEU A 51 -1.49 -11.99 10.59
CA LEU A 51 -1.51 -10.57 10.25
C LEU A 51 -0.11 -10.14 9.78
N GLY A 52 -0.05 -9.48 8.62
CA GLY A 52 1.17 -8.86 8.15
C GLY A 52 1.64 -7.74 9.09
N TYR A 53 2.96 -7.48 9.13
CA TYR A 53 3.55 -6.45 9.97
C TYR A 53 2.90 -5.05 9.79
N GLN A 54 2.54 -4.70 8.55
CA GLN A 54 1.90 -3.42 8.21
C GLN A 54 0.37 -3.44 8.30
N SER A 55 -0.24 -4.60 8.58
CA SER A 55 -1.69 -4.79 8.55
C SER A 55 -2.41 -3.91 9.58
N SER A 56 -1.86 -3.80 10.78
CA SER A 56 -2.42 -2.96 11.86
C SER A 56 -2.48 -1.48 11.46
N PHE A 57 -1.39 -0.94 10.92
CA PHE A 57 -1.32 0.44 10.42
C PHE A 57 -2.30 0.66 9.27
N PHE A 58 -2.39 -0.30 8.34
CA PHE A 58 -3.31 -0.22 7.22
C PHE A 58 -4.78 -0.18 7.67
N ILE A 59 -5.19 -1.09 8.57
CA ILE A 59 -6.57 -1.16 9.06
C ILE A 59 -6.92 0.10 9.85
N VAL A 60 -6.07 0.50 10.80
CA VAL A 60 -6.34 1.67 11.66
C VAL A 60 -6.44 2.95 10.82
N SER A 61 -5.51 3.18 9.90
CA SER A 61 -5.54 4.37 9.04
C SER A 61 -6.79 4.42 8.17
N ASN A 62 -7.21 3.30 7.58
CA ASN A 62 -8.44 3.24 6.79
C ASN A 62 -9.70 3.50 7.65
N ILE A 63 -9.79 2.92 8.86
CA ILE A 63 -10.88 3.20 9.78
C ILE A 63 -10.96 4.69 10.11
N VAL A 64 -9.82 5.34 10.36
CA VAL A 64 -9.75 6.78 10.64
C VAL A 64 -10.21 7.59 9.43
N ILE A 65 -9.71 7.27 8.23
CA ILE A 65 -10.06 7.98 6.99
C ILE A 65 -11.56 7.84 6.68
N PHE A 66 -12.10 6.61 6.71
CA PHE A 66 -13.52 6.37 6.46
C PHE A 66 -14.39 6.98 7.55
N GLY A 67 -13.99 6.87 8.82
CA GLY A 67 -14.69 7.49 9.95
C GLY A 67 -14.78 9.00 9.81
N PHE A 68 -13.66 9.65 9.44
CA PHE A 68 -13.62 11.08 9.16
C PHE A 68 -14.47 11.45 7.94
N GLY A 69 -14.41 10.67 6.86
CA GLY A 69 -15.23 10.88 5.66
C GLY A 69 -16.73 10.79 5.94
N ILE A 70 -17.18 9.80 6.72
CA ILE A 70 -18.58 9.65 7.14
C ILE A 70 -18.99 10.81 8.05
N ALA A 71 -18.16 11.18 9.02
CA ALA A 71 -18.43 12.32 9.90
C ALA A 71 -18.58 13.64 9.12
N TYR A 72 -17.73 13.84 8.10
CA TYR A 72 -17.78 14.98 7.19
C TYR A 72 -19.10 15.00 6.41
N TYR A 73 -19.46 13.87 5.79
CA TYR A 73 -20.72 13.75 5.03
C TYR A 73 -21.96 14.02 5.88
N LYS A 74 -21.96 13.55 7.13
CA LYS A 74 -23.05 13.78 8.08
C LYS A 74 -23.01 15.17 8.73
N LYS A 75 -22.10 16.06 8.32
CA LYS A 75 -21.89 17.41 8.89
C LYS A 75 -21.69 17.41 10.42
N LYS A 76 -21.11 16.33 10.96
CA LYS A 76 -20.84 16.17 12.40
C LYS A 76 -19.47 16.72 12.82
N ILE A 77 -18.73 17.28 11.88
CA ILE A 77 -17.39 17.84 12.10
C ILE A 77 -17.49 19.32 12.46
N PRO A 78 -16.65 19.85 13.37
CA PRO A 78 -16.60 21.29 13.68
C PRO A 78 -16.43 22.16 12.42
N SER A 79 -17.03 23.35 12.41
CA SER A 79 -16.98 24.27 11.26
C SER A 79 -15.54 24.58 10.81
N SER A 80 -14.61 24.77 11.76
CA SER A 80 -13.20 25.01 11.45
C SER A 80 -12.53 23.85 10.69
N MET A 81 -12.90 22.60 10.97
CA MET A 81 -12.38 21.44 10.24
C MET A 81 -13.07 21.27 8.88
N HIS A 82 -14.36 21.60 8.78
CA HIS A 82 -15.08 21.60 7.51
C HIS A 82 -14.45 22.58 6.50
N ASP A 83 -14.16 23.81 6.95
CA ASP A 83 -13.54 24.84 6.10
C ASP A 83 -12.13 24.43 5.63
N VAL A 84 -11.35 23.76 6.48
CA VAL A 84 -10.04 23.21 6.09
C VAL A 84 -10.18 22.11 5.04
N VAL A 85 -11.14 21.20 5.19
CA VAL A 85 -11.38 20.12 4.22
C VAL A 85 -11.83 20.70 2.87
N GLU A 86 -12.72 21.70 2.90
CA GLU A 86 -13.18 22.38 1.68
C GLU A 86 -12.04 23.13 0.99
N LYS A 87 -11.18 23.81 1.77
CA LYS A 87 -9.96 24.45 1.27
C LYS A 87 -9.00 23.46 0.64
N ILE A 88 -8.82 22.25 1.22
CA ILE A 88 -7.97 21.19 0.64
C ILE A 88 -8.59 20.66 -0.67
N ARG A 89 -9.91 20.43 -0.70
CA ARG A 89 -10.60 19.93 -1.91
C ARG A 89 -10.57 20.93 -3.06
N THR A 90 -10.64 22.22 -2.75
CA THR A 90 -10.59 23.32 -3.73
C THR A 90 -9.16 23.80 -3.99
N PHE A 91 -8.16 23.18 -3.36
CA PHE A 91 -6.77 23.56 -3.52
C PHE A 91 -6.25 23.10 -4.88
N GLU A 92 -6.24 24.01 -5.85
CA GLU A 92 -5.55 23.79 -7.11
C GLU A 92 -4.07 24.18 -6.97
N ILE A 93 -3.20 23.18 -7.02
CA ILE A 93 -1.75 23.40 -6.96
C ILE A 93 -1.26 23.93 -8.30
N SER A 94 -0.68 25.14 -8.28
CA SER A 94 -0.02 25.66 -9.48
C SER A 94 1.14 24.76 -9.91
N LYS A 95 1.35 24.60 -11.23
CA LYS A 95 2.39 23.72 -11.79
C LYS A 95 3.79 23.94 -11.19
N ARG A 96 4.15 25.20 -10.90
CA ARG A 96 5.46 25.55 -10.31
C ARG A 96 5.57 25.03 -8.88
N VAL A 97 4.52 25.19 -8.07
CA VAL A 97 4.50 24.71 -6.68
C VAL A 97 4.53 23.19 -6.62
N ALA A 98 3.78 22.50 -7.50
CA ALA A 98 3.79 21.03 -7.58
C ALA A 98 5.20 20.47 -7.87
N MET A 99 5.92 21.09 -8.81
CA MET A 99 7.29 20.66 -9.15
C MET A 99 8.25 20.85 -7.98
N ILE A 100 8.15 21.98 -7.28
CA ILE A 100 9.00 22.27 -6.10
C ILE A 100 8.67 21.28 -4.98
N SER A 101 7.38 21.04 -4.68
CA SER A 101 6.99 20.10 -3.64
C SER A 101 7.44 18.68 -3.94
N LEU A 102 7.33 18.25 -5.21
CA LEU A 102 7.81 16.94 -5.65
C LEU A 102 9.31 16.79 -5.43
N ALA A 103 10.11 17.80 -5.82
CA ALA A 103 11.55 17.77 -5.63
C ALA A 103 11.92 17.71 -4.14
N VAL A 104 11.23 18.46 -3.28
CA VAL A 104 11.46 18.45 -1.83
C VAL A 104 11.16 17.07 -1.25
N ILE A 105 10.01 16.47 -1.57
CA ILE A 105 9.64 15.13 -1.08
C ILE A 105 10.69 14.10 -1.53
N LEU A 106 11.13 14.18 -2.79
CA LEU A 106 12.13 13.27 -3.33
C LEU A 106 13.48 13.41 -2.62
N VAL A 107 13.95 14.64 -2.37
CA VAL A 107 15.22 14.88 -1.67
C VAL A 107 15.16 14.36 -0.23
N VAL A 108 14.06 14.59 0.48
CA VAL A 108 13.87 14.07 1.84
C VAL A 108 13.88 12.55 1.83
N TYR A 109 13.16 11.93 0.89
CA TYR A 109 13.13 10.47 0.75
C TYR A 109 14.54 9.91 0.50
N ILE A 110 15.27 10.46 -0.48
CA ILE A 110 16.64 10.03 -0.78
C ILE A 110 17.54 10.21 0.44
N GLY A 111 17.45 11.35 1.14
CA GLY A 111 18.26 11.63 2.32
C GLY A 111 18.00 10.66 3.48
N LEU A 112 16.74 10.27 3.70
CA LEU A 112 16.36 9.29 4.73
C LEU A 112 16.75 7.87 4.34
N SER A 113 16.71 7.51 3.05
CA SER A 113 17.09 6.17 2.56
C SER A 113 18.58 6.01 2.30
N ALA A 114 19.35 7.09 2.12
CA ALA A 114 20.79 7.01 1.81
C ALA A 114 21.63 6.21 2.82
N PRO A 115 21.39 6.30 4.16
CA PRO A 115 22.12 5.49 5.13
C PRO A 115 21.91 3.98 4.96
N GLU A 116 20.80 3.55 4.34
CA GLU A 116 20.51 2.13 4.13
C GLU A 116 21.57 1.46 3.23
N LEU A 117 22.19 2.21 2.31
CA LEU A 117 23.28 1.71 1.46
C LEU A 117 24.57 1.37 2.22
N SER A 118 24.70 1.86 3.46
CA SER A 118 25.88 1.60 4.30
C SER A 118 25.63 0.53 5.36
N LEU A 119 24.46 -0.11 5.33
CA LEU A 119 24.14 -1.21 6.24
C LEU A 119 24.91 -2.47 5.88
N ASP A 120 25.44 -3.13 6.90
CA ASP A 120 26.13 -4.41 6.77
C ASP A 120 25.09 -5.54 6.79
N GLU A 121 24.78 -6.06 5.61
CA GLU A 121 23.79 -7.13 5.41
C GLU A 121 24.10 -8.37 6.26
N SER A 122 25.38 -8.69 6.45
CA SER A 122 25.83 -9.85 7.25
C SER A 122 25.39 -9.80 8.72
N LYS A 123 25.17 -8.59 9.25
CA LYS A 123 24.73 -8.39 10.63
C LYS A 123 23.22 -8.19 10.75
N GLN A 124 22.55 -7.90 9.63
CA GLN A 124 21.11 -7.64 9.62
C GLN A 124 20.28 -8.85 9.27
N TRP A 125 20.77 -9.72 8.39
CA TRP A 125 19.98 -10.82 7.84
C TRP A 125 20.49 -12.16 8.34
N SER A 126 19.60 -12.91 8.99
CA SER A 126 19.94 -14.20 9.61
C SER A 126 20.31 -15.29 8.59
N ASP A 127 19.92 -15.12 7.33
CA ASP A 127 20.19 -16.03 6.22
C ASP A 127 21.43 -15.65 5.40
N TYR A 128 22.10 -14.54 5.72
CA TYR A 128 23.29 -14.07 4.99
C TYR A 128 24.39 -15.15 4.94
N ASP A 129 24.82 -15.63 6.11
CA ASP A 129 25.89 -16.64 6.17
C ASP A 129 25.39 -18.04 5.79
N ALA A 130 24.14 -18.37 6.08
CA ALA A 130 23.60 -19.72 5.93
C ALA A 130 23.08 -20.04 4.51
N VAL A 131 22.68 -19.02 3.76
CA VAL A 131 22.04 -19.18 2.44
C VAL A 131 22.76 -18.37 1.38
N LEU A 132 23.00 -17.08 1.61
CA LEU A 132 23.53 -16.19 0.58
C LEU A 132 24.99 -16.52 0.21
N ILE A 133 25.88 -16.68 1.20
CA ILE A 133 27.30 -17.00 0.95
C ILE A 133 27.47 -18.35 0.21
N PRO A 134 26.86 -19.46 0.67
CA PRO A 134 26.95 -20.74 -0.04
C PRO A 134 26.37 -20.66 -1.47
N ALA A 135 25.26 -19.94 -1.66
CA ALA A 135 24.66 -19.76 -2.98
C ALA A 135 25.55 -18.95 -3.94
N LEU A 136 26.28 -17.95 -3.42
CA LEU A 136 27.19 -17.13 -4.23
C LEU A 136 28.45 -17.90 -4.64
N GLU A 137 28.93 -18.82 -3.79
CA GLU A 137 30.12 -19.65 -4.06
C GLU A 137 29.87 -20.66 -5.19
N ILE A 138 28.67 -21.22 -5.26
CA ILE A 138 28.26 -22.12 -6.36
C ILE A 138 27.79 -21.35 -7.60
N TRP A 139 27.54 -20.05 -7.51
CA TRP A 139 27.07 -19.25 -8.65
C TRP A 139 28.22 -18.90 -9.62
N PRO A 140 28.00 -18.88 -10.95
CA PRO A 140 26.78 -19.20 -11.68
C PRO A 140 26.66 -20.67 -12.13
N PHE A 141 27.65 -21.52 -11.83
CA PHE A 141 27.79 -22.83 -12.48
C PHE A 141 27.15 -23.98 -11.71
N GLY A 142 26.72 -23.76 -10.46
CA GLY A 142 25.80 -24.59 -9.71
C GLY A 142 26.30 -26.01 -9.41
N GLU A 143 27.58 -26.20 -9.12
CA GLU A 143 28.07 -27.52 -8.70
C GLU A 143 27.96 -27.67 -7.18
N SER A 144 27.17 -28.67 -6.76
CA SER A 144 26.96 -29.11 -5.38
C SER A 144 27.79 -30.33 -5.03
#